data_AF-A0A8B5UB69-F1
#
_entry.id   AF-A0A8B5UB69-F1
#
_cell.length_a   1.000
_cell.length_b   1.000
_cell.length_c   1.000
_cell.angle_alpha   90.00
_cell.angle_beta   90.00
_cell.angle_gamma   90.00
#
_symmetry.space_group_name_H-M   'P 1'
#
loop_
_entity.id
_entity.type
_entity.pdbx_description
1 polymer ?
#
loop_
_entity_poly.entity_id
_entity_poly.type
_entity_poly.pdbx_seq_one_letter_code
_entity_poly.pdbx_strand_id
1 'polypeptide(L)'
;AVFGWQFKLDESLPIEYYRIETPSIMGGLLKRPAQTPPMEYGTNAFTCSVQVENFDEVAAKILAQGGIVAMDKFAIPGRAWHGYFVDLDHNVFGIFQVDENAA
;
A
#
# COMPACT_ATOMS: atom_id res chain seq x y z
N ALA A 1 -2.52 -8.40 -9.48
CA ALA A 1 -1.99 -8.18 -8.13
C ALA A 1 -0.84 -7.17 -8.20
N VAL A 2 -0.78 -6.18 -7.30
CA VAL A 2 0.23 -5.10 -7.32
C VAL A 2 1.57 -5.58 -6.73
N PHE A 3 1.55 -6.17 -5.53
CA PHE A 3 2.74 -6.54 -4.77
C PHE A 3 3.09 -8.03 -4.78
N GLY A 4 2.33 -8.85 -5.52
CA GLY A 4 2.53 -10.31 -5.54
C GLY A 4 2.17 -11.05 -4.25
N TRP A 5 1.59 -10.36 -3.26
CA TRP A 5 1.20 -10.97 -1.98
C TRP A 5 0.04 -11.95 -2.14
N GLN A 6 0.02 -12.97 -1.29
CA GLN A 6 -1.05 -13.96 -1.22
C GLN A 6 -1.83 -13.78 0.07
N PHE A 7 -3.16 -13.86 -0.02
CA PHE A 7 -4.07 -13.71 1.11
C PHE A 7 -4.83 -15.01 1.30
N LYS A 8 -4.79 -15.55 2.52
CA LYS A 8 -5.51 -16.76 2.89
C LYS A 8 -6.39 -16.50 4.11
N LEU A 9 -7.69 -16.74 3.99
CA LEU A 9 -8.60 -16.64 5.13
C LEU A 9 -8.21 -17.68 6.20
N ASP A 10 -8.15 -17.25 7.46
CA ASP A 10 -7.87 -18.11 8.62
C ASP A 10 -9.19 -18.60 9.22
N GLU A 11 -9.70 -19.72 8.69
CA GLU A 11 -10.99 -20.31 9.11
C GLU A 11 -10.99 -20.81 10.57
N SER A 12 -9.82 -20.85 11.24
CA SER A 12 -9.73 -21.23 12.65
C SER A 12 -10.16 -20.12 13.61
N LEU A 13 -10.28 -18.87 13.13
CA LEU A 13 -10.62 -17.71 13.94
C LEU A 13 -12.12 -17.37 13.82
N PRO A 14 -12.78 -16.90 14.90
CA PRO A 14 -14.19 -16.48 14.88
C PRO A 14 -14.39 -15.08 14.27
N ILE A 15 -13.41 -14.60 13.49
CA ILE A 15 -13.36 -13.27 12.89
C ILE A 15 -12.83 -13.39 11.46
N GLU A 16 -13.24 -12.48 10.58
CA GLU A 16 -12.73 -12.45 9.22
C GLU A 16 -11.31 -11.87 9.21
N TYR A 17 -10.34 -12.79 9.19
CA TYR A 17 -8.92 -12.50 9.29
C TYR A 17 -8.15 -13.25 8.21
N TYR A 18 -7.37 -12.53 7.42
CA TYR A 18 -6.53 -13.10 6.40
C TYR A 18 -5.07 -13.13 6.86
N ARG A 19 -4.40 -14.26 6.66
CA ARG A 19 -2.94 -14.36 6.69
C ARG A 19 -2.39 -13.87 5.36
N ILE A 20 -1.35 -13.04 5.43
CA ILE A 20 -0.69 -12.50 4.24
C ILE A 20 0.70 -13.12 4.13
N GLU A 21 0.94 -13.80 3.02
CA GLU A 21 2.27 -14.23 2.63
C GLU A 21 2.87 -13.21 1.66
N THR A 22 4.02 -12.65 2.04
CA THR A 22 4.82 -11.76 1.19
C THR A 22 6.20 -12.36 0.96
N PRO A 23 6.98 -11.86 -0.02
CA PRO A 23 8.35 -12.34 -0.24
C PRO A 23 9.30 -12.17 0.96
N SER A 24 9.00 -11.29 1.93
CA SER A 24 9.91 -10.97 3.04
C SER A 24 9.30 -11.25 4.42
N ILE A 25 8.24 -10.53 4.77
CA ILE A 25 7.60 -10.60 6.09
C ILE A 25 6.22 -11.24 5.99
N MET A 26 5.82 -11.97 7.02
CA MET A 26 4.44 -12.44 7.14
C MET A 26 3.56 -11.32 7.69
N GLY A 27 2.33 -11.26 7.21
CA GLY A 27 1.36 -10.24 7.60
C GLY A 27 0.01 -10.83 8.00
N GLY A 28 -0.89 -9.94 8.41
CA GLY A 28 -2.27 -10.27 8.65
C GLY A 28 -3.18 -9.07 8.38
N LEU A 29 -4.38 -9.36 7.87
CA LEU A 29 -5.40 -8.37 7.58
C LEU A 29 -6.68 -8.75 8.34
N LEU A 30 -7.05 -7.91 9.29
CA LEU A 30 -8.33 -8.00 9.98
C LEU A 30 -9.37 -7.19 9.20
N LYS A 31 -10.55 -7.78 8.97
CA LYS A 31 -11.70 -7.02 8.44
C LYS A 31 -12.03 -5.84 9.35
N ARG A 32 -12.18 -4.67 8.75
CA ARG A 32 -12.48 -3.43 9.47
C ARG A 32 -13.76 -3.60 10.32
N PRO A 33 -13.71 -3.38 11.65
CA PRO A 33 -14.88 -3.45 12.54
C PRO A 33 -15.63 -2.10 12.62
N ALA A 34 -15.39 -1.19 11.69
CA ALA A 34 -15.90 0.17 11.66
C ALA A 34 -16.20 0.60 10.22
N GLN A 35 -16.88 1.74 10.04
CA GLN A 35 -17.16 2.30 8.73
C GLN A 35 -15.87 2.69 8.00
N THR A 36 -15.87 2.56 6.68
CA THR A 36 -14.81 3.10 5.82
C THR A 36 -14.79 4.62 5.96
N PRO A 37 -13.64 5.24 6.26
CA PRO A 37 -13.56 6.70 6.42
C PRO A 37 -13.84 7.41 5.09
N PRO A 38 -14.38 8.65 5.09
CA PRO A 38 -14.50 9.44 3.86
C PRO A 38 -13.13 9.77 3.24
N MET A 39 -13.06 9.95 1.91
CA MET A 39 -11.79 10.13 1.19
C MET A 39 -11.03 11.40 1.59
N GLU A 40 -11.73 12.43 2.06
CA GLU A 40 -11.14 13.71 2.48
C GLU A 40 -10.35 13.62 3.79
N TYR A 41 -10.48 12.50 4.51
CA TYR A 41 -9.71 12.21 5.71
C TYR A 41 -8.44 11.50 5.24
N GLY A 42 -7.32 12.22 5.14
CA GLY A 42 -6.04 11.70 4.63
C GLY A 42 -5.52 10.45 5.36
N THR A 43 -4.48 10.55 6.19
CA THR A 43 -3.99 9.39 6.94
C THR A 43 -4.97 9.02 8.06
N ASN A 44 -5.62 7.85 7.94
CA ASN A 44 -6.50 7.29 8.96
C ASN A 44 -5.80 6.13 9.69
N ALA A 45 -5.31 6.41 10.90
CA ALA A 45 -4.44 5.59 11.76
C ALA A 45 -2.95 5.63 11.42
N PHE A 46 -2.49 4.95 10.38
CA PHE A 46 -1.06 4.88 10.04
C PHE A 46 -0.84 4.63 8.54
N THR A 47 0.14 5.32 7.97
CA THR A 47 0.52 5.16 6.55
C THR A 47 1.82 4.38 6.44
N CYS A 48 1.73 3.14 5.98
CA CYS A 48 2.89 2.32 5.62
C CYS A 48 3.32 2.62 4.18
N SER A 49 4.62 2.51 3.91
CA SER A 49 5.15 2.55 2.54
C SER A 49 5.86 1.25 2.20
N VAL A 50 5.63 0.75 0.99
CA VAL A 50 6.21 -0.51 0.50
C VAL A 50 7.39 -0.20 -0.42
N GLN A 51 8.55 -0.82 -0.16
CA GLN A 51 9.68 -0.72 -1.07
C GLN A 51 9.37 -1.45 -2.39
N VAL A 52 9.66 -0.82 -3.52
CA VAL A 52 9.46 -1.36 -4.86
C VAL A 52 10.73 -1.20 -5.70
N GLU A 53 10.92 -2.08 -6.67
CA GLU A 53 12.06 -2.02 -7.59
C GLU A 53 11.94 -0.87 -8.60
N ASN A 54 10.72 -0.64 -9.12
CA ASN A 54 10.43 0.44 -10.05
C ASN A 54 9.14 1.16 -9.62
N PHE A 55 9.27 2.45 -9.27
CA PHE A 55 8.16 3.27 -8.83
C PHE A 55 7.07 3.40 -9.90
N ASP A 56 7.45 3.73 -11.14
CA ASP A 56 6.50 4.09 -12.19
C ASP A 56 5.70 2.87 -12.66
N GLU A 57 6.36 1.71 -12.75
CA GLU A 57 5.68 0.45 -13.08
C GLU A 57 4.66 0.04 -12.01
N VAL A 58 5.01 0.17 -10.73
CA VAL A 58 4.10 -0.19 -9.64
C VAL A 58 2.98 0.84 -9.50
N ALA A 59 3.27 2.13 -9.65
CA ALA A 59 2.27 3.19 -9.69
C ALA A 59 1.24 2.93 -10.80
N ALA A 60 1.68 2.59 -12.01
CA ALA A 60 0.79 2.24 -13.11
C ALA A 60 -0.12 1.03 -12.77
N LYS A 61 0.44 0.00 -12.10
CA LYS A 61 -0.35 -1.16 -11.63
C LYS A 61 -1.39 -0.77 -10.56
N ILE A 62 -1.04 0.13 -9.64
CA ILE A 62 -1.98 0.63 -8.61
C ILE A 62 -3.17 1.33 -9.28
N LEU A 63 -2.89 2.26 -10.19
CA LEU A 63 -3.93 3.02 -10.90
C LEU A 63 -4.81 2.09 -11.76
N ALA A 64 -4.21 1.11 -12.43
CA ALA A 64 -4.95 0.12 -13.21
C ALA A 64 -5.88 -0.79 -12.37
N GLN A 65 -5.67 -0.86 -11.05
CA GLN A 65 -6.52 -1.60 -10.11
C GLN A 65 -7.51 -0.69 -9.36
N GLY A 66 -7.64 0.58 -9.77
CA GLY A 66 -8.59 1.54 -9.19
C GLY A 66 -8.04 2.33 -8.00
N GLY A 67 -6.75 2.22 -7.69
CA GLY A 67 -6.11 3.13 -6.74
C GLY A 67 -6.06 4.56 -7.28
N ILE A 68 -6.03 5.53 -6.39
CA ILE A 68 -6.03 6.97 -6.72
C ILE A 68 -4.73 7.59 -6.20
N VAL A 69 -4.15 8.54 -6.94
CA VAL A 69 -2.99 9.30 -6.44
C VAL A 69 -3.44 10.19 -5.28
N ALA A 70 -2.82 9.99 -4.11
CA ALA A 70 -2.98 10.87 -2.95
C ALA A 70 -1.91 11.98 -2.96
N MET A 71 -0.69 11.63 -3.37
CA MET A 71 0.43 12.53 -3.56
C MET A 71 1.30 12.00 -4.69
N ASP A 72 1.59 12.87 -5.65
CA ASP A 72 2.41 12.53 -6.83
C ASP A 72 3.81 12.04 -6.43
N LYS A 73 4.49 11.40 -7.39
CA LYS A 73 5.89 11.00 -7.24
C LYS A 73 6.77 12.22 -6.94
N PHE A 74 7.59 12.12 -5.90
CA PHE A 74 8.58 13.13 -5.54
C PHE A 74 9.91 12.49 -5.15
N ALA A 75 11.00 13.23 -5.33
CA ALA A 75 12.32 12.81 -4.91
C ALA A 75 12.52 13.07 -3.41
N ILE A 76 13.16 12.12 -2.74
CA ILE A 76 13.94 12.35 -1.54
C ILE A 76 15.40 12.41 -2.02
N PRO A 77 15.98 13.61 -2.15
CA PRO A 77 17.26 13.78 -2.83
C PRO A 77 18.36 12.88 -2.29
N GLY A 78 19.04 12.18 -3.19
CA GLY A 78 20.15 11.29 -2.85
C GLY A 78 19.74 10.00 -2.14
N ARG A 79 18.46 9.60 -2.18
CA ARG A 79 17.97 8.45 -1.42
C ARG A 79 16.89 7.63 -2.11
N ALA A 80 15.79 8.25 -2.54
CA ALA A 80 14.63 7.50 -3.03
C ALA A 80 13.64 8.34 -3.84
N TRP A 81 12.87 7.67 -4.69
CA TRP A 81 11.58 8.17 -5.19
C TRP A 81 10.45 7.69 -4.26
N HIS A 82 9.51 8.58 -3.98
CA HIS A 82 8.40 8.30 -3.07
C HIS A 82 7.08 8.85 -3.64
N GLY A 83 5.95 8.29 -3.20
CA GLY A 83 4.62 8.76 -3.57
C GLY A 83 3.55 8.00 -2.81
N TYR A 84 2.32 8.51 -2.82
CA TYR A 84 1.23 7.98 -2.01
C TYR A 84 -0.05 7.80 -2.81
N PHE A 85 -0.82 6.79 -2.41
CA PHE A 85 -2.04 6.37 -3.08
C PHE A 85 -3.14 6.10 -2.06
N VAL A 86 -4.39 6.19 -2.52
CA VAL A 86 -5.59 5.74 -1.81
C VAL A 86 -6.05 4.43 -2.42
N ASP A 87 -6.30 3.41 -1.59
CA ASP A 87 -6.89 2.13 -2.02
C ASP A 87 -8.44 2.18 -2.05
N LEU A 88 -9.07 1.07 -2.43
CA LEU A 88 -10.53 0.94 -2.52
C LEU A 88 -11.24 1.01 -1.15
N ASP A 89 -10.50 0.84 -0.05
CA ASP A 89 -10.98 0.92 1.33
C ASP A 89 -10.60 2.26 1.99
N HIS A 90 -10.23 3.25 1.17
CA HIS A 90 -9.84 4.61 1.54
C HIS A 90 -8.63 4.67 2.51
N ASN A 91 -7.75 3.67 2.46
CA ASN A 91 -6.48 3.72 3.17
C ASN A 91 -5.44 4.45 2.34
N VAL A 92 -4.73 5.39 2.96
CA VAL A 92 -3.54 6.01 2.36
C VAL A 92 -2.32 5.13 2.64
N PHE A 93 -1.66 4.69 1.57
CA PHE A 93 -0.40 3.95 1.63
C PHE A 93 0.61 4.55 0.66
N GLY A 94 1.90 4.30 0.90
CA GLY A 94 2.99 4.75 0.04
C GLY A 94 3.67 3.61 -0.70
N ILE A 95 4.41 3.96 -1.74
CA ILE A 95 5.48 3.12 -2.27
C ILE A 95 6.76 3.95 -2.39
N PHE A 96 7.90 3.29 -2.33
CA PHE A 96 9.17 3.96 -2.54
C PHE A 96 10.17 3.08 -3.28
N GLN A 97 10.97 3.72 -4.14
CA GLN A 97 12.08 3.10 -4.83
C GLN A 97 13.37 3.70 -4.29
N VAL A 98 14.27 2.89 -3.76
CA VAL A 98 15.61 3.35 -3.37
C VAL A 98 16.38 3.74 -4.65
N ASP A 99 16.88 4.97 -4.68
CA ASP A 99 17.63 5.52 -5.79
C ASP A 99 18.51 6.67 -5.28
N GLU A 100 19.81 6.42 -5.20
CA GLU A 100 20.81 7.42 -4.76
C GLU A 100 20.94 8.60 -5.72
N ASN A 101 20.37 8.51 -6.94
CA ASN A 101 20.35 9.58 -7.92
C ASN A 101 19.01 10.32 -7.98
N ALA A 102 18.04 9.97 -7.12
CA ALA A 102 16.77 10.69 -7.05
C ALA A 102 17.01 12.18 -6.77
N ALA A 103 16.37 13.05 -7.57
CA ALA A 103 16.53 14.50 -7.52
C ALA A 103 15.26 15.22 -7.97
#